data_AF-A0A1Y5DI00-F1
#
_entry.id   AF-A0A1Y5DI00-F1
#
_cell.length_a   1.000
_cell.length_b   1.000
_cell.length_c   1.000
_cell.angle_alpha   90.00
_cell.angle_beta   90.00
_cell.angle_gamma   90.00
#
_symmetry.space_group_name_H-M   'P 1'
#
loop_
_entity.id
_entity.type
_entity.pdbx_description
1 polymer ?
#
loop_
_entity_poly.entity_id
_entity_poly.type
_entity_poly.pdbx_seq_one_letter_code
_entity_poly.pdbx_strand_id
1 'polypeptide(L)'
;MPPFRFHEEVVRKLDDKTRRRAWRIALIRSKVFLKISVIIKITLLLSSLFWLLSGPLSAVQGAWVPLLIALPFITPFVLHRDYEKYVRPELIKLSKELKHCAKVQF
;
A
#
# COMPACT_ATOMS: atom_id res chain seq x y z
N MET A 1 -10.52 -3.46 -0.56
CA MET A 1 -10.25 -3.37 0.89
C MET A 1 -8.97 -2.55 1.10
N PRO A 2 -8.78 -1.81 2.22
CA PRO A 2 -7.44 -1.32 2.54
C PRO A 2 -6.54 -2.56 2.63
N PRO A 3 -5.37 -2.56 1.96
CA PRO A 3 -4.53 -3.76 1.85
C PRO A 3 -3.94 -4.19 3.21
N PHE A 4 -4.18 -3.41 4.26
CA PHE A 4 -3.65 -3.61 5.59
C PHE A 4 -4.69 -3.29 6.66
N ARG A 5 -4.80 -4.17 7.66
CA ARG A 5 -5.51 -3.90 8.91
C ARG A 5 -4.48 -3.46 9.95
N PHE A 6 -4.23 -2.16 10.08
CA PHE A 6 -3.56 -1.66 11.27
C PHE A 6 -4.50 -1.89 12.46
N HIS A 7 -4.07 -2.74 13.40
CA HIS A 7 -4.84 -3.14 14.58
C HIS A 7 -4.96 -2.05 15.66
N GLU A 8 -4.82 -0.78 15.27
CA GLU A 8 -5.00 0.33 16.20
C GLU A 8 -6.48 0.61 16.42
N GLU A 9 -6.89 0.52 17.69
CA GLU A 9 -8.25 0.78 18.15
C GLU A 9 -8.78 2.14 17.72
N VAL A 10 -7.88 3.10 17.50
CA VAL A 10 -8.22 4.45 17.05
C VAL A 10 -8.81 4.43 15.64
N VAL A 11 -8.27 3.60 14.74
CA VAL A 11 -8.72 3.42 13.36
C VAL A 11 -9.90 2.45 13.27
N ARG A 12 -10.00 1.48 14.19
CA ARG A 12 -11.09 0.49 14.24
C ARG A 12 -12.44 1.10 14.59
N LYS A 13 -12.45 2.20 15.36
CA LYS A 13 -13.66 2.95 15.74
C LYS A 13 -14.19 3.89 14.64
N LEU A 14 -13.51 4.00 13.49
CA LEU A 14 -13.97 4.79 12.35
C LEU A 14 -14.86 3.96 11.42
N ASP A 15 -15.89 4.60 10.86
CA ASP A 15 -16.75 4.02 9.82
C ASP A 15 -15.94 3.58 8.58
N ASP A 16 -16.40 2.54 7.88
CA ASP A 16 -15.69 1.88 6.79
C ASP A 16 -15.39 2.80 5.60
N LYS A 17 -16.28 3.77 5.33
CA LYS A 17 -16.09 4.77 4.28
C LYS A 17 -14.99 5.76 4.68
N THR A 18 -15.02 6.23 5.92
CA THR A 18 -14.07 7.18 6.49
C THR A 18 -12.68 6.54 6.62
N ARG A 19 -12.61 5.28 7.04
CA ARG A 19 -11.36 4.50 7.13
C ARG A 19 -10.66 4.37 5.77
N ARG A 20 -11.40 4.06 4.71
CA ARG A 20 -10.85 3.97 3.34
C ARG A 20 -10.35 5.32 2.83
N ARG A 21 -11.02 6.42 3.19
CA ARG A 21 -10.61 7.77 2.81
C ARG A 21 -9.36 8.22 3.59
N ALA A 22 -9.33 7.99 4.90
CA ALA A 22 -8.15 8.25 5.74
C ALA A 22 -6.92 7.49 5.24
N TRP A 23 -7.09 6.23 4.84
CA TRP A 23 -6.05 5.43 4.21
C TRP A 23 -5.51 6.03 2.92
N ARG A 24 -6.38 6.48 2.02
CA ARG A 24 -5.97 7.15 0.78
C ARG A 24 -5.18 8.42 1.06
N ILE A 25 -5.65 9.23 2.00
CA ILE A 25 -4.98 10.49 2.39
C ILE A 25 -3.63 10.19 3.03
N ALA A 26 -3.53 9.21 3.92
CA ALA A 26 -2.28 8.81 4.55
C ALA A 26 -1.25 8.29 3.54
N LEU A 27 -1.68 7.51 2.54
CA LEU A 27 -0.80 7.05 1.45
C LEU A 27 -0.24 8.22 0.63
N ILE A 28 -1.07 9.23 0.35
CA ILE A 28 -0.65 10.43 -0.40
C ILE A 28 0.29 11.30 0.46
N ARG A 29 -0.09 11.60 1.70
CA ARG A 29 0.69 12.46 2.62
C ARG A 29 2.03 11.84 3.01
N SER A 30 2.05 10.54 3.29
CA SER A 30 3.30 9.83 3.65
C SER A 30 4.33 9.81 2.53
N LYS A 31 3.91 10.07 1.26
CA LYS A 31 4.76 10.00 0.06
C LYS A 31 5.56 8.70 0.02
N VAL A 32 4.97 7.59 0.49
CA VAL A 32 5.67 6.32 0.66
C VAL A 32 6.33 5.85 -0.63
N PHE A 33 5.62 6.02 -1.76
CA PHE A 33 6.10 5.61 -3.07
C PHE A 33 7.30 6.43 -3.58
N LEU A 34 7.59 7.59 -2.98
CA LEU A 34 8.75 8.42 -3.29
C LEU A 34 9.96 8.12 -2.40
N LYS A 35 9.83 7.25 -1.39
CA LYS A 35 10.95 6.88 -0.52
C LYS A 35 11.92 5.98 -1.28
N ILE A 36 13.22 6.27 -1.18
CA ILE A 36 14.29 5.51 -1.85
C ILE A 36 14.18 4.01 -1.53
N SER A 37 13.89 3.65 -0.27
CA SER A 37 13.71 2.24 0.14
C SER A 37 12.58 1.54 -0.64
N VAL A 38 11.50 2.26 -0.90
CA VAL A 38 10.32 1.74 -1.61
C VAL A 38 10.59 1.67 -3.10
N ILE A 39 11.27 2.68 -3.67
CA ILE A 39 11.69 2.68 -5.07
C ILE A 39 12.58 1.48 -5.35
N ILE A 40 13.60 1.22 -4.52
CA ILE A 40 14.50 0.07 -4.67
C ILE A 40 13.73 -1.26 -4.60
N LYS A 41 12.76 -1.39 -3.70
CA LYS A 41 11.95 -2.62 -3.60
C LYS A 41 11.04 -2.82 -4.82
N ILE A 42 10.44 -1.74 -5.32
CA ILE A 42 9.58 -1.80 -6.51
C ILE A 42 10.41 -2.13 -7.75
N THR A 43 11.57 -1.50 -7.94
CA THR A 43 12.46 -1.81 -9.06
C THR A 43 12.94 -3.25 -8.99
N LEU A 44 13.37 -3.73 -7.81
CA LEU A 44 13.79 -5.12 -7.63
C LEU A 44 12.66 -6.11 -7.89
N LEU A 45 11.43 -5.79 -7.47
CA LEU A 45 10.25 -6.57 -7.78
C LEU A 45 9.99 -6.63 -9.28
N LEU A 46 9.97 -5.48 -9.98
CA LEU A 46 9.78 -5.43 -11.43
C LEU A 46 10.89 -6.18 -12.19
N SER A 47 12.16 -6.03 -11.79
CA SER A 47 13.27 -6.77 -12.38
C SER A 47 13.13 -8.28 -12.17
N SER A 48 12.72 -8.72 -10.97
CA SER A 48 12.47 -10.14 -10.70
C SER A 48 11.33 -10.71 -11.54
N LEU A 49 10.25 -9.94 -11.73
CA LEU A 49 9.11 -10.34 -12.55
C LEU A 49 9.49 -10.39 -14.03
N PHE A 50 10.27 -9.42 -14.50
CA PHE A 50 10.77 -9.39 -15.88
C PHE A 50 11.68 -10.58 -16.15
N TRP A 51 12.59 -10.91 -15.23
CA TRP A 51 13.42 -12.11 -15.32
C TRP A 51 12.58 -13.40 -15.33
N LEU A 52 11.55 -13.48 -14.50
CA LEU A 52 10.65 -14.64 -14.45
C LEU A 52 9.92 -14.85 -15.79
N LEU A 53 9.43 -13.76 -16.39
CA LEU A 53 8.70 -13.76 -17.66
C LEU A 53 9.60 -14.01 -18.87
N SER A 54 10.82 -13.47 -18.86
CA SER A 54 11.78 -13.62 -19.97
C SER A 54 12.61 -14.91 -19.89
N GLY A 55 12.71 -15.53 -18.71
CA GLY A 55 13.41 -16.78 -18.49
C GLY A 55 12.45 -17.98 -18.44
N PRO A 56 12.17 -18.52 -17.24
CA PRO A 56 11.48 -19.80 -17.07
C PRO A 56 10.04 -19.83 -17.60
N LEU A 57 9.35 -18.68 -17.61
CA LEU A 57 7.97 -18.59 -18.11
C LEU A 57 7.87 -18.09 -19.55
N SER A 58 9.00 -17.91 -20.25
CA SER A 58 9.01 -17.45 -21.65
C SER A 58 8.23 -18.37 -22.60
N ALA A 59 8.20 -19.67 -22.30
CA ALA A 59 7.44 -20.67 -23.05
C ALA A 59 5.92 -20.62 -22.79
N VAL A 60 5.47 -19.95 -21.71
CA VAL A 60 4.06 -19.89 -21.33
C VAL A 60 3.45 -18.59 -21.87
N GLN A 61 2.88 -18.67 -23.07
CA GLN A 61 2.14 -17.58 -23.68
C GLN A 61 0.98 -17.14 -22.77
N GLY A 62 0.97 -15.87 -22.37
CA GLY A 62 -0.06 -15.32 -21.48
C GLY A 62 0.28 -15.35 -19.98
N ALA A 63 1.46 -15.83 -19.56
CA ALA A 63 1.90 -15.81 -18.16
C ALA A 63 1.93 -14.40 -17.52
N TRP A 64 1.93 -13.36 -18.34
CA TRP A 64 1.83 -11.97 -17.90
C TRP A 64 0.45 -11.63 -17.29
N VAL A 65 -0.63 -12.29 -17.71
CA VAL A 65 -2.01 -11.98 -17.24
C VAL A 65 -2.19 -12.35 -15.76
N PRO A 66 -1.92 -13.60 -15.31
CA PRO A 66 -2.01 -13.94 -13.89
C PRO A 66 -1.08 -13.09 -13.02
N LEU A 67 0.08 -12.73 -13.57
CA LEU A 67 1.11 -11.99 -12.88
C LEU A 67 0.71 -10.52 -12.64
N LEU A 68 0.04 -9.89 -13.61
CA LEU A 68 -0.60 -8.58 -13.44
C LEU A 68 -1.75 -8.62 -12.42
N ILE A 69 -2.53 -9.70 -12.40
CA ILE A 69 -3.62 -9.87 -11.42
C ILE A 69 -3.05 -10.03 -10.00
N ALA A 70 -1.91 -10.71 -9.85
CA ALA A 70 -1.26 -10.94 -8.55
C ALA A 70 -0.51 -9.72 -7.99
N LEU A 71 0.01 -8.84 -8.86
CA LEU A 71 0.75 -7.62 -8.50
C LEU A 71 0.11 -6.76 -7.39
N PRO A 72 -1.19 -6.40 -7.45
CA PRO A 72 -1.84 -5.62 -6.40
C PRO A 72 -1.95 -6.33 -5.05
N PHE A 73 -1.79 -7.67 -5.01
CA PHE A 73 -1.79 -8.46 -3.78
C PHE A 73 -0.38 -8.67 -3.22
N ILE A 74 0.63 -8.75 -4.08
CA ILE A 74 2.03 -8.94 -3.68
C ILE A 74 2.65 -7.62 -3.20
N THR A 75 2.35 -6.51 -3.88
CA THR A 75 2.93 -5.19 -3.58
C THR A 75 2.73 -4.74 -2.13
N PRO A 76 1.56 -4.91 -1.48
CA PRO A 76 1.42 -4.52 -0.09
C PRO A 76 2.19 -5.41 0.87
N PHE A 77 2.40 -6.67 0.52
CA PHE A 77 3.18 -7.61 1.34
C PHE A 77 4.66 -7.23 1.33
N VAL A 78 5.20 -6.90 0.16
CA VAL A 78 6.61 -6.47 -0.01
C VAL A 78 6.86 -5.11 0.67
N LEU A 79 5.87 -4.22 0.62
CA LEU A 79 5.94 -2.89 1.23
C LEU A 79 5.43 -2.86 2.68
N HIS A 80 5.18 -4.02 3.31
CA HIS A 80 4.56 -4.11 4.64
C HIS A 80 5.29 -3.23 5.67
N ARG A 81 6.61 -3.42 5.79
CA ARG A 81 7.44 -2.69 6.75
C ARG A 81 7.50 -1.19 6.47
N ASP A 82 7.46 -0.79 5.19
CA ASP A 82 7.48 0.63 4.81
C ASP A 82 6.12 1.29 5.10
N TYR A 83 5.02 0.59 4.85
CA TYR A 83 3.70 1.08 5.24
C TYR A 83 3.57 1.23 6.75
N GLU A 84 4.10 0.28 7.52
CA GLU A 84 4.12 0.39 8.98
C GLU A 84 5.00 1.54 9.47
N LYS A 85 6.14 1.79 8.83
CA LYS A 85 7.05 2.87 9.24
C LYS A 85 6.53 4.27 8.86
N TYR A 86 5.92 4.41 7.69
CA TYR A 86 5.63 5.73 7.11
C TYR A 86 4.13 6.06 7.00
N VAL A 87 3.26 5.08 6.78
CA VAL A 87 1.81 5.32 6.61
C VAL A 87 1.08 5.24 7.94
N ARG A 88 1.48 4.33 8.83
CA ARG A 88 0.92 4.17 10.19
C ARG A 88 0.91 5.49 11.00
N PRO A 89 2.03 6.24 11.16
CA PRO A 89 2.00 7.47 11.94
C PRO A 89 1.07 8.54 11.36
N GLU A 90 0.98 8.64 10.03
CA GLU A 90 0.07 9.55 9.36
C GLU A 90 -1.40 9.12 9.51
N LEU A 91 -1.69 7.81 9.46
CA LEU A 91 -3.00 7.25 9.75
C LEU A 91 -3.46 7.56 11.18
N ILE A 92 -2.58 7.42 12.16
CA ILE A 92 -2.89 7.74 13.57
C ILE A 92 -3.22 9.22 13.71
N LYS A 93 -2.39 10.11 13.15
CA LYS A 93 -2.64 11.56 13.17
C LYS A 93 -4.00 11.91 12.55
N LEU A 94 -4.26 11.44 11.33
CA LEU A 94 -5.53 11.66 10.64
C LEU A 94 -6.72 11.08 11.40
N SER A 95 -6.56 9.91 12.04
CA SER A 95 -7.63 9.31 12.83
C SER A 95 -7.97 10.09 14.10
N LYS A 96 -6.97 10.73 14.73
CA LYS A 96 -7.17 11.63 15.87
C LYS A 96 -7.80 12.95 15.41
N GLU A 97 -7.34 13.53 14.31
CA GLU A 97 -7.94 14.72 13.69
C GLU A 97 -9.41 14.49 13.35
N LEU A 98 -9.75 13.34 12.75
CA LEU A 98 -11.12 12.94 12.42
C LEU A 98 -12.02 12.69 13.64
N LYS A 99 -11.46 12.32 14.79
CA LYS A 99 -12.21 12.11 16.03
C LYS A 99 -12.45 13.41 16.81
N HIS A 100 -11.51 14.35 16.77
CA HIS A 100 -11.59 15.60 17.53
C HIS A 100 -12.13 16.79 16.72
N CYS A 101 -12.04 16.76 15.38
CA CYS A 101 -12.51 17.86 14.52
C CYS A 101 -13.33 17.35 13.32
N ALA A 102 -14.50 17.95 13.14
CA ALA A 102 -15.37 17.82 11.98
C ALA A 102 -14.64 18.19 10.67
N LYS A 103 -14.95 17.45 9.59
CA LYS A 103 -14.52 17.69 8.18
C LYS A 103 -13.00 17.86 7.99
N VAL A 104 -12.31 16.77 7.66
CA VAL A 104 -11.00 16.82 7.00
C VAL A 104 -11.13 17.57 5.68
N GLN A 105 -10.59 18.79 5.63
CA GLN A 105 -10.43 19.54 4.39
C GLN A 105 -9.39 18.83 3.51
N PHE A 106 -9.77 18.70 2.23
CA PHE A 106 -9.02 18.02 1.19
C PHE A 106 -7.77 18.79 0.79
#